data_AF-A0A1G9EG90-F1
#
_entry.id   AF-A0A1G9EG90-F1
#
_cell.length_a   1.000
_cell.length_b   1.000
_cell.length_c   1.000
_cell.angle_alpha   90.00
_cell.angle_beta   90.00
_cell.angle_gamma   90.00
#
_symmetry.space_group_name_H-M   'P 1'
#
loop_
_entity.id
_entity.type
_entity.pdbx_description
1 polymer ?
#
loop_
_entity_poly.entity_id
_entity_poly.type
_entity_poly.pdbx_seq_one_letter_code
_entity_poly.pdbx_strand_id
1 'polypeptide(L)'
;MAALGLGVLVAALVGAAAPYRQTREFREVVACDDRGADGCFGSEAGSVAARRTYTTTTTSTDANGHTSTSTTTHYEVTWQRADGSRQTSDVSEDFYGKAREGEPARLRLWRGEVVGVEVMGGEQWFLPEAGETLGYWLYLAYLGLGVMLWGLLYGWWDGFFMLAFRTFAWMFMSFVPVSMATDALAYGLDGGTGLVVQIVLALFFAGIAGWMLLGSLERW
;
A
#
# COMPACT_ATOMS: atom_id res chain seq x y z
N MET A 1 22.88 -12.81 -13.21
CA MET A 1 22.06 -11.80 -12.50
C MET A 1 21.09 -11.09 -13.45
N ALA A 2 21.55 -10.48 -14.56
CA ALA A 2 20.65 -9.80 -15.50
C ALA A 2 19.49 -10.69 -16.01
N ALA A 3 19.79 -11.91 -16.47
CA ALA A 3 18.76 -12.85 -16.92
C ALA A 3 17.77 -13.29 -15.82
N LEU A 4 18.25 -13.42 -14.57
CA LEU A 4 17.39 -13.72 -13.43
C LEU A 4 16.46 -12.54 -13.11
N GLY A 5 17.00 -11.33 -13.06
CA GLY A 5 16.21 -10.11 -12.86
C GLY A 5 15.15 -9.92 -13.94
N LEU A 6 15.51 -10.16 -15.21
CA LEU A 6 14.58 -10.15 -16.33
C LEU A 6 13.49 -11.21 -16.17
N GLY A 7 13.85 -12.44 -15.76
CA GLY A 7 12.88 -13.51 -15.50
C GLY A 7 11.87 -13.14 -14.42
N VAL A 8 12.34 -12.60 -13.29
CA VAL A 8 11.48 -12.11 -12.20
C VAL A 8 10.57 -10.97 -12.67
N LEU A 9 11.12 -10.00 -13.41
CA LEU A 9 10.36 -8.88 -13.96
C LEU A 9 9.24 -9.35 -14.89
N VAL A 10 9.54 -10.24 -15.85
CA VAL A 10 8.55 -10.78 -16.78
C VAL A 10 7.47 -11.57 -16.04
N ALA A 11 7.85 -12.44 -15.11
CA ALA A 11 6.89 -13.19 -14.31
C ALA A 11 5.99 -12.27 -13.48
N ALA A 12 6.55 -11.21 -12.90
CA ALA A 12 5.80 -10.25 -12.12
C ALA A 12 4.81 -9.44 -12.97
N LEU A 13 5.20 -9.02 -14.17
CA LEU A 13 4.31 -8.29 -15.09
C LEU A 13 3.17 -9.19 -15.61
N VAL A 14 3.46 -10.46 -15.89
CA VAL A 14 2.43 -11.45 -16.26
C VAL A 14 1.48 -11.69 -15.09
N GLY A 15 2.01 -11.85 -13.88
CA GLY A 15 1.23 -12.00 -12.65
C GLY A 15 0.36 -10.78 -12.34
N ALA A 16 0.85 -9.57 -12.63
CA ALA A 16 0.14 -8.31 -12.44
C ALA A 16 -1.04 -8.13 -13.42
N ALA A 17 -1.08 -8.82 -14.56
CA ALA A 17 -2.05 -8.54 -15.61
C ALA A 17 -3.51 -8.79 -15.21
N ALA A 18 -3.77 -9.84 -14.43
CA ALA A 18 -5.10 -10.12 -13.88
C ALA A 18 -5.52 -9.10 -12.80
N PRO A 19 -4.77 -8.88 -11.72
CA PRO A 19 -5.13 -7.89 -10.70
C PRO A 19 -5.18 -6.48 -11.28
N TYR A 20 -4.32 -6.12 -12.24
CA TYR A 20 -4.41 -4.83 -12.93
C TYR A 20 -5.77 -4.61 -13.63
N ARG A 21 -6.28 -5.62 -14.33
CA ARG A 21 -7.61 -5.53 -14.97
C ARG A 21 -8.71 -5.39 -13.93
N GLN A 22 -8.62 -6.14 -12.83
CA GLN A 22 -9.59 -6.05 -11.73
C GLN A 22 -9.56 -4.68 -11.04
N THR A 23 -8.38 -4.13 -10.77
CA THR A 23 -8.22 -2.77 -10.21
C THR A 23 -8.77 -1.71 -11.17
N ARG A 24 -8.60 -1.89 -12.48
CA ARG A 24 -9.21 -1.01 -13.50
C ARG A 24 -10.74 -1.07 -13.48
N GLU A 25 -11.32 -2.26 -13.40
CA GLU A 25 -12.76 -2.44 -13.27
C GLU A 25 -13.29 -1.81 -11.96
N PHE A 26 -12.58 -1.99 -10.85
CA PHE A 26 -12.91 -1.33 -9.58
C PHE A 26 -12.92 0.20 -9.73
N ARG A 27 -11.89 0.76 -10.36
CA ARG A 27 -11.81 2.20 -10.62
C ARG A 27 -12.99 2.74 -11.44
N GLU A 28 -13.48 1.97 -12.41
CA GLU A 28 -14.66 2.37 -13.18
C GLU A 28 -15.91 2.45 -12.30
N VAL A 29 -16.03 1.55 -11.31
CA VAL A 29 -17.12 1.56 -10.33
C VAL A 29 -16.99 2.73 -9.36
N VAL A 30 -15.78 3.03 -8.87
CA VAL A 30 -15.52 4.24 -8.04
C VAL A 30 -15.94 5.50 -8.80
N ALA A 31 -15.51 5.64 -10.05
CA ALA A 31 -15.87 6.79 -10.87
C ALA A 31 -17.38 6.86 -11.18
N CYS A 32 -18.10 5.74 -11.14
CA CYS A 32 -19.56 5.71 -11.25
C CYS A 32 -20.20 6.30 -9.99
N ASP A 33 -19.72 5.90 -8.81
CA ASP A 33 -20.19 6.40 -7.51
C ASP A 33 -19.92 7.91 -7.33
N ASP A 34 -18.73 8.37 -7.73
CA ASP A 34 -18.35 9.80 -7.70
C ASP A 34 -19.26 10.70 -8.55
N ARG A 35 -19.88 10.14 -9.60
CA ARG A 35 -20.84 10.85 -10.45
C ARG A 35 -22.25 10.87 -9.84
N GLY A 36 -22.44 10.29 -8.66
CA GLY A 36 -23.72 10.19 -7.97
C GLY A 36 -24.70 9.24 -8.66
N ALA A 37 -24.20 8.24 -9.41
CA ALA A 37 -25.05 7.23 -9.99
C ALA A 37 -25.39 6.16 -8.94
N ASP A 38 -26.68 5.85 -8.78
CA ASP A 38 -27.10 4.80 -7.86
C ASP A 38 -26.73 3.40 -8.40
N GLY A 39 -26.30 2.51 -7.50
CA GLY A 39 -26.10 1.08 -7.81
C GLY A 39 -24.73 0.70 -8.39
N CYS A 40 -23.73 1.58 -8.32
CA CYS A 40 -22.36 1.27 -8.73
C CYS A 40 -21.74 0.18 -7.82
N PHE A 41 -21.89 0.35 -6.50
CA PHE A 41 -21.52 -0.66 -5.51
C PHE A 41 -22.73 -1.47 -5.04
N GLY A 42 -22.49 -2.74 -4.71
CA GLY A 42 -23.43 -3.47 -3.87
C GLY A 42 -23.52 -2.80 -2.50
N SER A 43 -24.68 -2.78 -1.88
CA SER A 43 -24.85 -2.25 -0.53
C SER A 43 -25.45 -3.31 0.38
N GLU A 44 -24.89 -3.45 1.57
CA GLU A 44 -25.36 -4.37 2.59
C GLU A 44 -25.47 -3.66 3.93
N ALA A 45 -26.52 -3.96 4.69
CA ALA A 45 -26.62 -3.52 6.08
C ALA A 45 -25.71 -4.39 6.95
N GLY A 46 -24.86 -3.74 7.73
CA GLY A 46 -24.05 -4.38 8.76
C GLY A 46 -24.19 -3.65 10.09
N SER A 47 -23.35 -4.03 11.04
CA SER A 47 -23.21 -3.31 12.31
C SER A 47 -21.76 -3.31 12.75
N VAL A 48 -21.38 -2.31 13.55
CA VAL A 48 -20.08 -2.30 14.21
C VAL A 48 -20.12 -3.32 15.35
N ALA A 49 -19.34 -4.37 15.26
CA ALA A 49 -19.32 -5.46 16.23
C ALA A 49 -18.34 -5.21 17.38
N ALA A 50 -17.20 -4.60 17.10
CA ALA A 50 -16.18 -4.30 18.09
C ALA A 50 -15.27 -3.16 17.63
N ARG A 51 -14.58 -2.53 18.57
CA ARG A 51 -13.51 -1.55 18.31
C ARG A 51 -12.32 -1.82 19.21
N ARG A 52 -11.13 -1.53 18.69
CA ARG A 52 -9.87 -1.69 19.41
C ARG A 52 -8.92 -0.54 19.09
N THR A 53 -8.18 -0.12 20.10
CA THR A 53 -7.04 0.78 19.93
C THR A 53 -5.78 0.04 20.37
N TYR A 54 -4.72 0.15 19.59
CA TYR A 54 -3.40 -0.35 19.99
C TYR A 54 -2.32 0.63 19.57
N THR A 55 -1.15 0.56 20.21
CA THR A 55 -0.03 1.43 19.89
C THR A 55 1.18 0.62 19.45
N THR A 56 1.90 1.15 18.48
CA THR A 56 3.19 0.63 18.04
C THR A 56 4.27 1.63 18.42
N THR A 57 5.17 1.22 19.33
CA THR A 57 6.31 2.03 19.73
C THR A 57 7.56 1.55 19.00
N THR A 58 8.16 2.43 18.21
CA THR A 58 9.44 2.19 17.55
C THR A 58 10.53 3.01 18.23
N THR A 59 11.52 2.33 18.79
CA THR A 59 12.71 2.95 19.37
C THR A 59 13.88 2.76 18.42
N SER A 60 14.44 3.85 17.93
CA SER A 60 15.61 3.87 17.06
C SER A 60 16.78 4.53 17.78
N THR A 61 17.90 3.82 17.91
CA THR A 61 19.15 4.38 18.43
C THR A 61 20.08 4.66 17.26
N ASP A 62 20.54 5.90 17.13
CA ASP A 62 21.48 6.28 16.09
C ASP A 62 22.92 5.82 16.43
N ALA A 63 23.83 5.99 15.47
CA ALA A 63 25.23 5.62 15.63
C ALA A 63 25.98 6.44 16.70
N ASN A 64 25.40 7.55 17.15
CA ASN A 64 25.93 8.41 18.21
C ASN A 64 25.32 8.08 19.58
N GLY A 65 24.55 6.99 19.69
CA GLY A 65 23.88 6.58 20.92
C GLY A 65 22.63 7.39 21.28
N HIS A 66 22.17 8.29 20.41
CA HIS A 66 20.94 9.03 20.65
C HIS A 66 19.76 8.13 20.36
N THR A 67 18.88 8.00 21.34
CA THR A 67 17.69 7.16 21.22
C THR A 67 16.48 8.05 20.96
N SER A 68 15.76 7.74 19.88
CA SER A 68 14.52 8.40 19.49
C SER A 68 13.40 7.38 19.53
N THR A 69 12.35 7.68 20.29
CA THR A 69 11.18 6.82 20.46
C THR A 69 9.99 7.49 19.81
N SER A 70 9.38 6.81 18.85
CA SER A 70 8.14 7.23 18.19
C SER A 70 7.03 6.25 18.55
N THR A 71 5.87 6.75 18.98
CA THR A 71 4.70 5.93 19.27
C THR A 71 3.59 6.31 18.30
N THR A 72 3.11 5.34 17.53
CA THR A 72 1.98 5.49 16.62
C THR A 72 0.76 4.80 17.21
N THR A 73 -0.38 5.49 17.23
CA THR A 73 -1.66 4.93 17.67
C THR A 73 -2.43 4.41 16.45
N HIS A 74 -2.92 3.18 16.55
CA HIS A 74 -3.72 2.50 15.54
C HIS A 74 -5.14 2.31 16.06
N TYR A 75 -6.10 2.49 15.16
CA TYR A 75 -7.52 2.42 15.43
C TYR A 75 -8.13 1.33 14.56
N GLU A 76 -8.68 0.30 15.18
CA GLU A 76 -9.19 -0.88 14.50
C GLU A 76 -10.69 -1.01 14.78
N VAL A 77 -11.47 -1.27 13.72
CA VAL A 77 -12.91 -1.48 13.81
C VAL A 77 -13.25 -2.84 13.22
N THR A 78 -14.08 -3.59 13.92
CA THR A 78 -14.68 -4.84 13.43
C THR A 78 -16.14 -4.60 13.11
N TRP A 79 -16.56 -4.90 11.89
CA TRP A 79 -17.97 -4.91 11.52
C TRP A 79 -18.47 -6.33 11.31
N GLN A 80 -19.77 -6.50 11.48
CA GLN A 80 -20.50 -7.73 11.24
C GLN A 80 -21.47 -7.53 10.07
N ARG A 81 -21.43 -8.47 9.13
CA ARG A 81 -22.32 -8.54 7.97
C ARG A 81 -23.65 -9.19 8.34
N ALA A 82 -24.63 -9.11 7.45
CA ALA A 82 -25.96 -9.68 7.67
C ALA A 82 -25.92 -11.23 7.77
N ASP A 83 -24.95 -11.86 7.11
CA ASP A 83 -24.68 -13.30 7.21
C ASP A 83 -23.99 -13.72 8.53
N GLY A 84 -23.67 -12.75 9.38
CA GLY A 84 -23.00 -12.95 10.66
C GLY A 84 -21.47 -13.00 10.59
N SER A 85 -20.87 -12.98 9.40
CA SER A 85 -19.42 -12.90 9.23
C SER A 85 -18.88 -11.58 9.76
N ARG A 86 -17.62 -11.62 10.24
CA ARG A 86 -16.96 -10.47 10.86
C ARG A 86 -15.67 -10.17 10.12
N GLN A 87 -15.41 -8.89 9.90
CA GLN A 87 -14.19 -8.40 9.30
C GLN A 87 -13.67 -7.23 10.10
N THR A 88 -12.35 -7.19 10.25
CA THR A 88 -11.63 -6.24 11.07
C THR A 88 -10.65 -5.48 10.19
N SER A 89 -10.58 -4.16 10.34
CA SER A 89 -9.61 -3.34 9.60
C SER A 89 -9.20 -2.10 10.39
N ASP A 90 -7.99 -1.64 10.13
CA ASP A 90 -7.52 -0.34 10.58
C ASP A 90 -8.27 0.77 9.86
N VAL A 91 -8.64 1.81 10.62
CA VAL A 91 -9.43 2.94 10.16
C VAL A 91 -8.77 4.24 10.59
N SER A 92 -9.21 5.34 9.97
CA SER A 92 -8.82 6.68 10.43
C SER A 92 -9.36 6.97 11.84
N GLU A 93 -8.66 7.84 12.58
CA GLU A 93 -9.10 8.32 13.89
C GLU A 93 -10.50 8.96 13.84
N ASP A 94 -10.78 9.73 12.78
CA ASP A 94 -12.07 10.40 12.57
C ASP A 94 -13.21 9.40 12.39
N PHE A 95 -13.00 8.33 11.61
CA PHE A 95 -13.98 7.27 11.45
C PHE A 95 -14.14 6.47 12.75
N TYR A 96 -13.03 6.15 13.43
CA TYR A 96 -13.05 5.47 14.72
C TYR A 96 -13.84 6.24 15.79
N GLY A 97 -13.72 7.57 15.83
CA GLY A 97 -14.49 8.41 16.74
C GLY A 97 -16.01 8.27 16.55
N LYS A 98 -16.44 8.03 15.30
CA LYS A 98 -17.86 7.92 14.92
C LYS A 98 -18.41 6.49 15.04
N ALA A 99 -17.62 5.46 14.77
CA ALA A 99 -18.10 4.09 14.58
C ALA A 99 -18.34 3.31 15.89
N ARG A 100 -19.47 3.50 16.61
CA ARG A 100 -19.65 2.88 17.94
C ARG A 100 -20.14 1.43 17.87
N GLU A 101 -19.76 0.62 18.85
CA GLU A 101 -20.23 -0.77 18.93
C GLU A 101 -21.76 -0.86 19.01
N GLY A 102 -22.32 -1.79 18.24
CA GLY A 102 -23.76 -1.98 18.08
C GLY A 102 -24.42 -1.02 17.10
N GLU A 103 -23.72 0.01 16.59
CA GLU A 103 -24.32 0.93 15.62
C GLU A 103 -24.49 0.26 14.25
N PRO A 104 -25.59 0.59 13.53
CA PRO A 104 -25.77 0.15 12.16
C PRO A 104 -24.70 0.79 11.28
N ALA A 105 -24.13 -0.02 10.40
CA ALA A 105 -23.17 0.38 9.39
C ALA A 105 -23.74 0.05 8.00
N ARG A 106 -23.48 0.89 7.01
CA ARG A 106 -23.72 0.54 5.61
C ARG A 106 -22.40 0.09 5.00
N LEU A 107 -22.37 -1.14 4.53
CA LEU A 107 -21.21 -1.74 3.88
C LEU A 107 -21.36 -1.55 2.37
N ARG A 108 -20.28 -1.09 1.73
CA ARG A 108 -20.15 -1.00 0.27
C ARG A 108 -19.36 -2.20 -0.21
N LEU A 109 -19.94 -2.90 -1.18
CA LEU A 109 -19.45 -4.17 -1.67
C LEU A 109 -19.03 -4.07 -3.13
N TRP A 110 -17.87 -4.63 -3.43
CA TRP A 110 -17.45 -4.88 -4.79
C TRP A 110 -17.04 -6.35 -4.90
N ARG A 111 -17.72 -7.09 -5.78
CA ARG A 111 -17.52 -8.55 -5.95
C ARG A 111 -17.61 -9.38 -4.66
N GLY A 112 -18.36 -8.89 -3.68
CA GLY A 112 -18.55 -9.56 -2.37
C GLY A 112 -17.54 -9.15 -1.31
N GLU A 113 -16.49 -8.40 -1.66
CA GLU A 113 -15.53 -7.80 -0.75
C GLU A 113 -16.06 -6.46 -0.21
N VAL A 114 -15.79 -6.17 1.07
CA VAL A 114 -16.11 -4.87 1.67
C VAL A 114 -15.02 -3.87 1.29
N VAL A 115 -15.37 -2.91 0.44
CA VAL A 115 -14.48 -1.86 -0.08
C VAL A 115 -14.75 -0.51 0.55
N GLY A 116 -15.86 -0.37 1.28
CA GLY A 116 -16.17 0.84 2.02
C GLY A 116 -17.13 0.57 3.16
N VAL A 117 -17.02 1.35 4.23
CA VAL A 117 -17.91 1.30 5.39
C VAL A 117 -18.36 2.72 5.73
N GLU A 118 -19.66 2.89 5.88
CA GLU A 118 -20.30 4.15 6.24
C GLU A 118 -20.98 4.01 7.61
N VAL A 119 -20.62 4.86 8.56
CA VAL A 119 -21.24 4.95 9.90
C VAL A 119 -21.47 6.41 10.27
N MET A 120 -22.71 6.77 10.59
CA MET A 120 -23.09 8.11 11.06
C MET A 120 -22.57 9.26 10.17
N GLY A 121 -22.59 9.06 8.84
CA GLY A 121 -22.09 10.01 7.85
C GLY A 121 -20.56 10.15 7.80
N GLY A 122 -19.81 9.30 8.53
CA GLY A 122 -18.40 9.04 8.29
C GLY A 122 -18.24 7.87 7.33
N GLU A 123 -17.30 7.98 6.40
CA GLU A 123 -17.00 6.95 5.42
C GLU A 123 -15.52 6.58 5.51
N GLN A 124 -15.23 5.29 5.39
CA GLN A 124 -13.88 4.76 5.28
C GLN A 124 -13.82 3.82 4.07
N TRP A 125 -12.86 4.06 3.19
CA TRP A 125 -12.59 3.24 2.01
C TRP A 125 -11.44 2.27 2.26
N PHE A 126 -11.51 1.11 1.61
CA PHE A 126 -10.54 0.01 1.72
C PHE A 126 -10.17 -0.48 0.32
N LEU A 127 -8.87 -0.76 0.13
CA LEU A 127 -8.40 -1.33 -1.13
C LEU A 127 -9.01 -2.73 -1.31
N PRO A 128 -9.54 -3.06 -2.50
CA PRO A 128 -9.93 -4.44 -2.80
C PRO A 128 -8.68 -5.34 -2.82
N GLU A 129 -8.86 -6.64 -2.59
CA GLU A 129 -7.77 -7.64 -2.55
C GLU A 129 -6.96 -7.63 -3.86
N ALA A 130 -7.64 -7.36 -4.98
CA ALA A 130 -7.01 -7.18 -6.28
C ALA A 130 -5.98 -6.03 -6.31
N GLY A 131 -6.29 -4.92 -5.64
CA GLY A 131 -5.40 -3.76 -5.53
C GLY A 131 -4.16 -4.06 -4.70
N GLU A 132 -4.33 -4.77 -3.58
CA GLU A 132 -3.22 -5.21 -2.74
C GLU A 132 -2.32 -6.21 -3.48
N THR A 133 -2.94 -7.20 -4.14
CA THR A 133 -2.26 -8.19 -4.98
C THR A 133 -1.46 -7.53 -6.09
N LEU A 134 -2.03 -6.51 -6.74
CA LEU A 134 -1.31 -5.70 -7.75
C LEU A 134 -0.06 -5.06 -7.14
N GLY A 135 -0.17 -4.50 -5.93
CA GLY A 135 0.95 -3.94 -5.19
C GLY A 135 2.10 -4.93 -5.02
N TYR A 136 1.81 -6.16 -4.56
CA TYR A 136 2.84 -7.21 -4.42
C TYR A 136 3.52 -7.54 -5.74
N TRP A 137 2.77 -7.62 -6.84
CA TRP A 137 3.37 -7.84 -8.16
C TRP A 137 4.21 -6.67 -8.64
N LEU A 138 3.79 -5.43 -8.38
CA LEU A 138 4.57 -4.24 -8.70
C LEU A 138 5.87 -4.18 -7.88
N TYR A 139 5.84 -4.55 -6.60
CA TYR A 139 7.04 -4.72 -5.78
C TYR A 139 7.99 -5.77 -6.38
N LEU A 140 7.47 -6.93 -6.80
CA LEU A 140 8.28 -7.97 -7.45
C LEU A 140 8.85 -7.51 -8.80
N ALA A 141 8.08 -6.74 -9.58
CA ALA A 141 8.56 -6.16 -10.83
C ALA A 141 9.70 -5.17 -10.56
N TYR A 142 9.54 -4.31 -9.55
CA TYR A 142 10.58 -3.36 -9.15
C TYR A 142 11.84 -4.06 -8.63
N LEU A 143 11.70 -5.14 -7.85
CA LEU A 143 12.81 -5.99 -7.44
C LEU A 143 13.56 -6.58 -8.65
N GLY A 144 12.81 -7.19 -9.59
CA GLY A 144 13.36 -7.78 -10.80
C GLY A 144 14.13 -6.76 -11.65
N LEU A 145 13.59 -5.54 -11.77
CA LEU A 145 14.24 -4.42 -12.44
C LEU A 145 15.58 -4.05 -11.76
N GLY A 146 15.60 -3.97 -10.42
CA GLY A 146 16.84 -3.71 -9.68
C GLY A 146 17.89 -4.78 -9.93
N VAL A 147 17.54 -6.06 -9.73
CA VAL A 147 18.46 -7.19 -9.97
C VAL A 147 18.97 -7.21 -11.42
N MET A 148 18.11 -6.87 -12.38
CA MET A 148 18.48 -6.78 -13.79
C MET A 148 19.51 -5.68 -14.02
N LEU A 149 19.24 -4.46 -13.55
CA LEU A 149 20.12 -3.29 -13.70
C LEU A 149 21.49 -3.52 -13.03
N TRP A 150 21.51 -4.04 -11.80
CA TRP A 150 22.76 -4.37 -11.11
C TRP A 150 23.56 -5.44 -11.84
N GLY A 151 22.88 -6.48 -12.35
CA GLY A 151 23.51 -7.52 -13.13
C GLY A 151 24.11 -7.03 -14.46
N LEU A 152 23.55 -5.96 -15.04
CA LEU A 152 24.07 -5.32 -16.25
C LEU A 152 25.27 -4.40 -15.95
N LEU A 153 25.24 -3.68 -14.82
CA LEU A 153 26.28 -2.70 -14.47
C LEU A 153 27.55 -3.33 -13.88
N TYR A 154 27.43 -4.30 -12.98
CA TYR A 154 28.57 -4.82 -12.18
C TYR A 154 28.89 -6.30 -12.44
N GLY A 155 28.08 -6.99 -13.26
CA GLY A 155 28.27 -8.41 -13.53
C GLY A 155 28.10 -9.31 -12.29
N TRP A 156 28.85 -10.41 -12.20
CA TRP A 156 28.82 -11.37 -11.07
C TRP A 156 29.78 -10.97 -9.93
N TRP A 157 30.69 -10.03 -10.17
CA TRP A 157 31.90 -9.86 -9.34
C TRP A 157 31.71 -9.01 -8.07
N ASP A 158 30.60 -8.29 -7.93
CA ASP A 158 30.28 -7.62 -6.68
C ASP A 158 29.82 -8.65 -5.64
N GLY A 159 30.63 -8.83 -4.60
CA GLY A 159 30.39 -9.82 -3.55
C GLY A 159 28.96 -9.80 -3.02
N PHE A 160 28.44 -11.00 -2.67
CA PHE A 160 27.05 -11.24 -2.27
C PHE A 160 26.50 -10.25 -1.23
N PHE A 161 27.34 -9.82 -0.27
CA PHE A 161 26.95 -8.84 0.75
C PHE A 161 26.58 -7.47 0.17
N MET A 162 27.39 -6.93 -0.76
CA MET A 162 27.11 -5.65 -1.42
C MET A 162 25.84 -5.74 -2.28
N LEU A 163 25.64 -6.87 -2.95
CA LEU A 163 24.42 -7.11 -3.72
C LEU A 163 23.17 -7.12 -2.83
N ALA A 164 23.21 -7.82 -1.68
CA ALA A 164 22.10 -7.87 -0.74
C ALA A 164 21.77 -6.48 -0.18
N PHE A 165 22.79 -5.72 0.23
CA PHE A 165 22.62 -4.35 0.73
C PHE A 165 22.02 -3.41 -0.31
N ARG A 166 22.54 -3.42 -1.55
CA ARG A 166 22.02 -2.58 -2.64
C ARG A 166 20.61 -2.98 -3.06
N THR A 167 20.28 -4.26 -3.05
CA THR A 167 18.92 -4.75 -3.33
C THR A 167 17.95 -4.33 -2.23
N PHE A 168 18.38 -4.35 -0.96
CA PHE A 168 17.59 -3.85 0.16
C PHE A 168 17.32 -2.35 0.04
N ALA A 169 18.35 -1.53 -0.21
CA ALA A 169 18.20 -0.09 -0.42
C ALA A 169 17.29 0.23 -1.64
N TRP A 170 17.43 -0.56 -2.71
CA TRP A 170 16.55 -0.47 -3.88
C TRP A 170 15.09 -0.78 -3.52
N MET A 171 14.82 -1.87 -2.81
CA MET A 171 13.46 -2.20 -2.38
C MET A 171 12.86 -1.12 -1.47
N PHE A 172 13.67 -0.50 -0.60
CA PHE A 172 13.20 0.59 0.24
C PHE A 172 12.73 1.81 -0.58
N MET A 173 13.37 2.11 -1.71
CA MET A 173 12.89 3.17 -2.63
C MET A 173 11.50 2.89 -3.19
N SER A 174 11.13 1.62 -3.33
CA SER A 174 9.90 1.23 -4.00
C SER A 174 8.66 1.40 -3.14
N PHE A 175 8.81 1.50 -1.81
CA PHE A 175 7.68 1.46 -0.88
C PHE A 175 6.65 2.56 -1.17
N VAL A 176 7.12 3.81 -1.26
CA VAL A 176 6.24 4.96 -1.51
C VAL A 176 5.73 5.00 -2.97
N PRO A 177 6.57 4.85 -4.01
CA PRO A 177 6.08 4.90 -5.39
C PRO A 177 5.13 3.76 -5.74
N VAL A 178 5.34 2.55 -5.22
CA VAL A 178 4.45 1.42 -5.49
C VAL A 178 3.12 1.61 -4.79
N SER A 179 3.09 2.05 -3.52
CA SER A 179 1.83 2.34 -2.83
C SER A 179 1.06 3.48 -3.50
N MET A 180 1.74 4.55 -3.89
CA MET A 180 1.11 5.64 -4.67
C MET A 180 0.54 5.12 -6.00
N ALA A 181 1.27 4.25 -6.70
CA ALA A 181 0.81 3.70 -7.96
C ALA A 181 -0.41 2.79 -7.78
N THR A 182 -0.46 1.97 -6.72
CA THR A 182 -1.63 1.12 -6.45
C THR A 182 -2.85 1.95 -6.10
N ASP A 183 -2.70 2.94 -5.23
CA ASP A 183 -3.80 3.82 -4.81
C ASP A 183 -4.32 4.64 -6.00
N ALA A 184 -3.41 5.21 -6.79
CA ALA A 184 -3.75 5.95 -8.00
C ALA A 184 -4.43 5.09 -9.08
N LEU A 185 -4.11 3.79 -9.14
CA LEU A 185 -4.76 2.85 -10.05
C LEU A 185 -6.13 2.42 -9.53
N ALA A 186 -6.32 2.28 -8.22
CA ALA A 186 -7.57 1.86 -7.60
C ALA A 186 -8.60 2.98 -7.52
N TYR A 187 -8.21 4.15 -7.00
CA TYR A 187 -9.12 5.28 -6.75
C TYR A 187 -8.98 6.41 -7.76
N GLY A 188 -7.86 6.46 -8.48
CA GLY A 188 -7.49 7.62 -9.30
C GLY A 188 -6.51 8.55 -8.58
N LEU A 189 -6.00 9.53 -9.32
CA LEU A 189 -5.11 10.54 -8.74
C LEU A 189 -5.97 11.62 -8.09
N ASP A 190 -6.01 11.63 -6.76
CA ASP A 190 -6.56 12.76 -6.01
C ASP A 190 -5.72 14.01 -6.28
N GLY A 191 -6.34 15.04 -6.83
CA GLY A 191 -5.72 16.36 -6.93
C GLY A 191 -5.73 17.04 -5.56
N GLY A 192 -4.60 17.59 -5.11
CA GLY A 192 -4.57 18.41 -3.89
C GLY A 192 -3.31 18.24 -3.03
N THR A 193 -3.44 18.59 -1.76
CA THR A 193 -2.34 18.56 -0.77
C THR A 193 -1.84 17.15 -0.48
N GLY A 194 -2.70 16.13 -0.52
CA GLY A 194 -2.32 14.73 -0.31
C GLY A 194 -1.29 14.23 -1.34
N LEU A 195 -1.54 14.50 -2.63
CA LEU A 195 -0.61 14.16 -3.71
C LEU A 195 0.74 14.90 -3.57
N VAL A 196 0.73 16.16 -3.16
CA VAL A 196 1.96 16.93 -2.90
C VAL A 196 2.78 16.28 -1.77
N VAL A 197 2.14 15.94 -0.66
CA VAL A 197 2.81 15.28 0.49
C VAL A 197 3.41 13.94 0.04
N GLN A 198 2.66 13.14 -0.71
CA GLN A 198 3.15 11.85 -1.19
C GLN A 198 4.31 12.00 -2.19
N ILE A 199 4.27 12.96 -3.12
CA ILE A 199 5.40 13.27 -4.03
C ILE A 199 6.64 13.67 -3.23
N VAL A 200 6.49 14.55 -2.23
CA VAL A 200 7.60 14.99 -1.38
C VAL A 200 8.19 13.80 -0.62
N LEU A 201 7.34 12.93 -0.06
CA LEU A 201 7.76 11.71 0.62
C LEU A 201 8.50 10.77 -0.35
N ALA A 202 7.98 10.55 -1.55
CA ALA A 202 8.61 9.72 -2.57
C ALA A 202 10.00 10.24 -2.96
N LEU A 203 10.13 11.56 -3.17
CA LEU A 203 11.42 12.20 -3.45
C LEU A 203 12.39 12.08 -2.27
N PHE A 204 11.91 12.19 -1.03
CA PHE A 204 12.75 12.04 0.16
C PHE A 204 13.30 10.62 0.29
N PHE A 205 12.44 9.59 0.15
CA PHE A 205 12.86 8.18 0.21
C PHE A 205 13.79 7.81 -0.96
N ALA A 206 13.47 8.27 -2.18
CA ALA A 206 14.32 8.08 -3.34
C ALA A 206 15.67 8.79 -3.17
N GLY A 207 15.68 9.99 -2.58
CA GLY A 207 16.89 10.76 -2.30
C GLY A 207 17.82 10.08 -1.29
N ILE A 208 17.29 9.61 -0.15
CA ILE A 208 18.07 8.91 0.88
C ILE A 208 18.67 7.62 0.32
N ALA A 209 17.84 6.78 -0.28
CA ALA A 209 18.33 5.53 -0.81
C ALA A 209 19.25 5.76 -2.03
N GLY A 210 19.01 6.81 -2.81
CA GLY A 210 19.85 7.18 -3.96
C GLY A 210 21.23 7.61 -3.50
N TRP A 211 21.28 8.42 -2.44
CA TRP A 211 22.52 8.79 -1.76
C TRP A 211 23.24 7.56 -1.19
N MET A 212 22.54 6.65 -0.52
CA MET A 212 23.13 5.41 0.00
C MET A 212 23.70 4.51 -1.11
N LEU A 213 22.99 4.42 -2.24
CA LEU A 213 23.45 3.66 -3.40
C LEU A 213 24.67 4.32 -4.04
N LEU A 214 24.63 5.62 -4.32
CA LEU A 214 25.73 6.37 -4.93
C LEU A 214 26.98 6.39 -4.03
N GLY A 215 26.81 6.64 -2.73
CA GLY A 215 27.91 6.58 -1.77
C GLY A 215 28.56 5.19 -1.64
N SER A 216 27.83 4.12 -1.99
CA SER A 216 28.40 2.76 -2.07
C SER A 216 29.23 2.51 -3.34
N LEU A 217 29.21 3.44 -4.31
CA LEU A 217 29.97 3.36 -5.55
C LEU A 217 31.30 4.11 -5.47
N GLU A 218 31.42 5.15 -4.64
CA GLU A 218 32.61 6.02 -4.57
C GLU A 218 33.80 5.45 -3.76
N ARG A 219 33.68 4.25 -3.17
CA ARG A 219 34.74 3.64 -2.32
C ARG A 219 35.59 2.55 -2.98
N TRP A 220 35.51 2.38 -4.30
CA TRP A 220 36.32 1.45 -5.08
C TRP A 220 36.88 2.11 -6.33
#